data_AF-A0AA96LUX4-F1
#
_entry.id   AF-A0AA96LUX4-F1
#
_cell.length_a   1.000
_cell.length_b   1.000
_cell.length_c   1.000
_cell.angle_alpha   90.00
_cell.angle_beta   90.00
_cell.angle_gamma   90.00
#
_symmetry.space_group_name_H-M   'P 1'
#
loop_
_entity.id
_entity.type
_entity.pdbx_description
1 polymer ?
#
loop_
_entity_poly.entity_id
_entity_poly.type
_entity_poly.pdbx_seq_one_letter_code
_entity_poly.pdbx_strand_id
1 'polypeptide(L)'
;MNQYEIFRDPYRMLILLATLVSEKQHEPALQFDNVPYFENDLFLIQRDKFFYKKDATEITWFEFLGRDIACNKDLSREAYNKMFVDCLASLYNIA
;
A
#
# COMPACT_ATOMS: atom_id res chain seq x y z
N MET A 1 -3.01 -20.79 -13.20
CA MET A 1 -3.11 -19.79 -12.12
C MET A 1 -2.36 -18.56 -12.57
N ASN A 2 -3.09 -17.49 -12.89
CA ASN A 2 -2.53 -16.28 -13.49
C ASN A 2 -1.78 -15.48 -12.41
N GLN A 3 -0.47 -15.34 -12.58
CA GLN A 3 0.40 -14.49 -11.73
C GLN A 3 -0.05 -13.02 -11.67
N TYR A 4 -1.04 -12.62 -12.46
CA TYR A 4 -1.56 -11.27 -12.53
C TYR A 4 -2.83 -11.00 -11.71
N GLU A 5 -3.40 -12.00 -11.01
CA GLU A 5 -4.63 -11.79 -10.23
C GLU A 5 -4.43 -10.89 -9.00
N ILE A 6 -3.22 -10.83 -8.44
CA ILE A 6 -2.89 -9.90 -7.35
C ILE A 6 -3.01 -8.45 -7.83
N PHE A 7 -2.73 -8.18 -9.11
CA PHE A 7 -2.83 -6.84 -9.69
C PHE A 7 -4.25 -6.43 -10.12
N ARG A 8 -5.27 -7.25 -9.80
CA ARG A 8 -6.67 -6.93 -10.07
C ARG A 8 -7.36 -6.24 -8.91
N ASP A 9 -6.78 -6.32 -7.72
CA ASP A 9 -7.38 -5.85 -6.49
C ASP A 9 -6.42 -4.84 -5.82
N PRO A 10 -6.71 -3.52 -5.90
CA PRO A 10 -5.95 -2.48 -5.23
C PRO A 10 -5.74 -2.76 -3.73
N TYR A 11 -6.66 -3.48 -3.10
CA TYR A 11 -6.58 -3.83 -1.69
C TYR A 11 -5.50 -4.87 -1.41
N ARG A 12 -5.39 -5.89 -2.27
CA ARG A 12 -4.31 -6.88 -2.18
C ARG A 12 -2.94 -6.25 -2.35
N MET A 13 -2.83 -5.22 -3.20
CA MET A 13 -1.58 -4.48 -3.36
C MET A 13 -1.20 -3.71 -2.08
N LEU A 14 -2.15 -3.03 -1.44
CA LEU A 14 -1.89 -2.31 -0.20
C LEU A 14 -1.55 -3.25 0.96
N ILE A 15 -2.24 -4.39 1.07
CA ILE A 15 -1.91 -5.46 2.03
C ILE A 15 -0.49 -5.97 1.79
N LEU A 16 -0.15 -6.24 0.53
CA LEU A 16 1.19 -6.70 0.17
C LEU A 16 2.24 -5.64 0.55
N LEU A 17 2.01 -4.38 0.22
CA LEU A 17 2.93 -3.30 0.57
C LEU A 17 3.12 -3.15 2.08
N ALA A 18 2.04 -3.19 2.86
CA ALA A 18 2.08 -3.15 4.32
C ALA A 18 2.82 -4.36 4.90
N THR A 19 2.63 -5.55 4.32
CA THR A 19 3.37 -6.77 4.69
C THR A 19 4.87 -6.58 4.47
N LEU A 20 5.26 -6.10 3.29
CA LEU A 20 6.66 -5.88 2.94
C LEU A 20 7.32 -4.79 3.80
N VAL A 21 6.56 -3.77 4.21
CA VAL A 21 7.02 -2.76 5.18
C VAL A 21 7.30 -3.41 6.54
N SER A 22 6.37 -4.23 7.04
CA SER A 22 6.53 -4.98 8.29
C SER A 22 7.80 -5.86 8.26
N GLU A 23 7.98 -6.61 7.15
CA GLU A 23 9.18 -7.43 6.94
C GLU A 23 10.46 -6.59 6.90
N LYS A 24 10.46 -5.45 6.21
CA LYS A 24 11.62 -4.55 6.13
C LYS A 24 11.99 -3.94 7.49
N GLN A 25 11.00 -3.71 8.35
CA GLN A 25 11.21 -3.20 9.71
C GLN A 25 11.57 -4.29 10.72
N HIS A 26 11.73 -5.54 10.29
CA HIS A 26 11.96 -6.71 11.14
C HIS A 26 10.85 -6.93 12.19
N GLU A 27 9.63 -6.46 11.90
CA GLU A 27 8.47 -6.73 12.73
C GLU A 27 7.90 -8.12 12.41
N PRO A 28 7.21 -8.79 13.37
CA PRO A 28 6.48 -10.02 13.10
C PRO A 28 5.43 -9.83 11.98
N ALA A 29 4.79 -10.93 11.55
CA ALA A 29 3.76 -10.90 10.52
C ALA A 29 2.77 -9.74 10.72
N LEU A 30 2.40 -9.07 9.62
CA LEU A 30 1.56 -7.88 9.60
C LEU A 30 0.35 -8.02 10.55
N GLN A 31 0.32 -7.16 11.57
CA GLN A 31 -0.82 -7.04 12.48
C GLN A 31 -1.81 -6.05 11.85
N PHE A 32 -2.94 -6.54 11.32
CA PHE A 32 -3.93 -5.68 10.65
C PHE A 32 -4.53 -4.62 11.59
N ASP A 33 -4.61 -4.91 12.89
CA ASP A 33 -5.08 -3.97 13.92
C ASP A 33 -4.01 -2.91 14.28
N ASN A 34 -2.77 -3.13 13.85
CA ASN A 34 -1.61 -2.30 14.16
C ASN A 34 -0.65 -2.26 12.96
N VAL A 35 -1.12 -1.74 11.82
CA VAL A 35 -0.27 -1.54 10.65
C VAL A 35 0.90 -0.62 11.04
N PRO A 36 2.15 -1.06 10.86
CA PRO A 36 3.30 -0.31 11.31
C PRO A 36 3.41 1.03 10.56
N TYR A 37 3.89 2.04 11.28
CA TYR A 37 4.17 3.33 10.67
C TYR A 37 5.44 3.23 9.81
N PHE A 38 5.33 3.69 8.57
CA PHE A 38 6.46 3.82 7.66
C PHE A 38 6.29 5.07 6.81
N GLU A 39 7.39 5.77 6.59
CA GLU A 39 7.43 6.93 5.70
C GLU A 39 8.76 7.00 4.97
N ASN A 40 8.69 7.23 3.66
CA ASN A 40 9.82 7.60 2.82
C ASN A 40 9.43 8.75 1.87
N ASP A 41 10.27 9.07 0.90
CA ASP A 41 10.02 10.18 -0.04
C ASP A 41 8.80 9.97 -0.95
N LEU A 42 8.40 8.71 -1.22
CA LEU A 42 7.28 8.40 -2.10
C LEU A 42 5.97 8.14 -1.38
N PHE A 43 5.99 7.51 -0.20
CA PHE A 43 4.76 7.12 0.45
C PHE A 43 4.87 7.06 1.98
N LEU A 44 3.69 7.06 2.60
CA LEU A 44 3.47 6.85 4.02
C LEU A 44 2.41 5.76 4.21
N ILE A 45 2.64 4.87 5.19
CA ILE A 45 1.69 3.89 5.69
C ILE A 45 1.56 4.08 7.20
N GLN A 46 0.33 4.01 7.70
CA GLN A 46 -0.01 3.95 9.12
C GLN A 46 -1.34 3.20 9.31
N ARG A 47 -1.73 2.97 10.57
CA ARG A 47 -2.89 2.16 11.01
C ARG A 47 -4.17 2.28 10.16
N ASP A 48 -4.48 3.43 9.60
CA ASP A 48 -5.73 3.74 8.88
C ASP A 48 -5.53 4.44 7.53
N LYS A 49 -4.28 4.63 7.10
CA LYS A 49 -3.97 5.55 6.01
C LYS A 49 -2.75 5.10 5.23
N PHE A 50 -2.91 5.17 3.91
CA PHE A 50 -1.82 5.25 2.95
C PHE A 50 -1.85 6.59 2.25
N PHE A 51 -0.67 7.18 2.11
CA PHE A 51 -0.50 8.42 1.38
C PHE A 51 0.62 8.25 0.36
N TYR A 52 0.28 8.37 -0.92
CA TYR A 52 1.23 8.43 -2.02
C TYR A 52 1.54 9.88 -2.34
N LYS A 53 2.76 10.29 -2.02
CA LYS A 53 3.19 11.69 -1.98
C LYS A 53 3.31 12.32 -3.36
N LYS A 54 3.73 11.55 -4.37
CA LYS A 54 3.99 12.05 -5.74
C LYS A 54 2.80 12.78 -6.34
N ASP A 55 1.60 12.22 -6.14
CA ASP A 55 0.35 12.77 -6.67
C ASP A 55 -0.60 13.25 -5.56
N ALA A 56 -0.20 13.23 -4.29
CA ALA A 56 -1.09 13.48 -3.16
C ALA A 56 -2.35 12.60 -3.17
N THR A 57 -2.18 11.32 -3.51
CA THR A 57 -3.24 10.32 -3.42
C THR A 57 -3.31 9.82 -1.99
N GLU A 58 -4.50 9.90 -1.40
CA GLU A 58 -4.79 9.43 -0.05
C GLU A 58 -5.79 8.30 -0.12
N ILE A 59 -5.45 7.19 0.52
CA ILE A 59 -6.31 6.03 0.68
C ILE A 59 -6.49 5.81 2.18
N THR A 60 -7.72 6.02 2.65
CA THR A 60 -8.12 5.70 4.02
C THR A 60 -8.71 4.30 4.02
N TRP A 61 -8.29 3.47 4.97
CA TRP A 61 -8.87 2.14 5.18
C TRP A 61 -9.35 2.02 6.63
N PHE A 62 -10.55 1.48 6.82
CA PHE A 62 -11.17 1.33 8.13
C PHE A 62 -11.13 -0.12 8.60
N GLU A 63 -10.59 -0.36 9.81
CA GLU A 63 -10.70 -1.57 10.65
C GLU A 63 -10.63 -2.95 9.98
N PHE A 64 -9.88 -3.03 8.88
CA PHE A 64 -9.38 -4.19 8.17
C PHE A 64 -9.16 -3.69 6.74
N LEU A 65 -8.06 -4.08 6.10
CA LEU A 65 -7.82 -3.78 4.68
C LEU A 65 -8.82 -4.52 3.76
N GLY A 66 -10.11 -4.20 3.82
CA GLY A 66 -11.11 -4.90 3.02
C GLY A 66 -12.60 -4.69 3.30
N ARG A 67 -13.06 -3.70 4.10
CA ARG A 67 -14.51 -3.42 4.18
C ARG A 67 -14.91 -2.01 3.77
N ASP A 68 -14.14 -1.00 4.17
CA ASP A 68 -14.37 0.37 3.72
C ASP A 68 -13.04 1.02 3.38
N ILE A 69 -12.82 1.25 2.09
CA ILE A 69 -11.65 1.94 1.57
C ILE A 69 -12.11 3.15 0.78
N ALA A 70 -11.64 4.31 1.18
CA ALA A 70 -11.93 5.58 0.55
C ALA A 70 -10.65 6.11 -0.08
N CYS A 71 -10.66 6.32 -1.39
CA CYS A 71 -9.61 7.05 -2.08
C CYS A 71 -10.09 8.49 -2.30
N ASN A 72 -9.22 9.47 -2.04
CA ASN A 72 -9.52 10.88 -2.32
C ASN A 72 -9.57 11.20 -3.83
N LYS A 73 -9.24 10.23 -4.69
CA LYS A 73 -9.24 10.34 -6.16
C LYS A 73 -9.93 9.14 -6.79
N ASP A 74 -10.56 9.39 -7.93
CA ASP A 74 -10.98 8.33 -8.84
C ASP A 74 -9.77 7.84 -9.64
N LEU A 75 -9.22 6.70 -9.25
CA LEU A 75 -8.02 6.13 -9.85
C LEU A 75 -8.40 4.99 -10.79
N SER A 76 -7.87 5.04 -12.02
CA SER A 76 -7.90 3.86 -12.89
C SER A 76 -7.04 2.75 -12.30
N ARG A 77 -7.31 1.52 -12.73
CA ARG A 77 -6.50 0.35 -12.37
C ARG A 77 -5.03 0.55 -12.72
N GLU A 78 -4.74 1.12 -13.88
CA GLU A 78 -3.38 1.39 -14.33
C GLU A 78 -2.66 2.38 -13.40
N ALA A 79 -3.39 3.36 -12.85
CA ALA A 79 -2.86 4.30 -11.88
C ALA A 79 -2.53 3.62 -10.54
N TYR A 80 -3.40 2.73 -10.04
CA TYR A 80 -3.12 1.91 -8.86
C TYR A 80 -1.86 1.05 -9.03
N ASN A 81 -1.74 0.37 -10.17
CA ASN A 81 -0.59 -0.48 -10.46
C ASN A 81 0.72 0.33 -10.49
N LYS A 82 0.70 1.47 -11.17
CA LYS A 82 1.87 2.37 -11.25
C LYS A 82 2.29 2.85 -9.86
N MET A 83 1.32 3.30 -9.06
CA MET A 83 1.55 3.75 -7.69
C MET A 83 2.17 2.64 -6.84
N PHE A 84 1.65 1.41 -6.91
CA PHE A 84 2.20 0.27 -6.19
C PHE A 84 3.65 -0.05 -6.60
N VAL A 85 3.94 -0.08 -7.90
CA VAL A 85 5.30 -0.31 -8.42
C VAL A 85 6.25 0.79 -7.97
N ASP A 86 5.85 2.06 -8.06
CA ASP A 86 6.65 3.21 -7.60
C ASP A 86 6.95 3.05 -6.09
N CYS A 87 5.96 2.70 -5.28
CA CYS A 87 6.16 2.47 -3.83
C CYS A 87 7.10 1.29 -3.55
N LEU A 88 6.91 0.16 -4.23
CA LEU A 88 7.77 -1.03 -4.08
C LEU A 88 9.23 -0.73 -4.45
N ALA A 89 9.44 -0.02 -5.56
CA ALA A 89 10.78 0.41 -5.99
C ALA A 89 11.46 1.27 -4.93
N SER A 90 10.74 2.24 -4.34
CA SER A 90 11.28 3.06 -3.24
C SER A 90 11.46 2.29 -1.94
N LEU A 91 10.69 1.24 -1.69
CA LEU A 91 10.84 0.41 -0.51
C LEU A 91 12.15 -0.39 -0.58
N TYR A 92 12.57 -0.84 -1.76
CA TYR A 92 13.79 -1.65 -1.91
C TYR A 92 14.98 -0.89 -2.52
N ASN A 93 14.84 0.42 -2.76
CA ASN A 93 15.83 1.23 -3.49
C ASN A 93 16.21 0.60 -4.84
N ILE A 94 15.22 0.04 -5.53
CA ILE A 94 15.38 -0.52 -6.88
C ILE A 94 15.16 0.63 -7.84
N ALA A 95 16.24 1.03 -8.53
CA ALA A 95 16.25 2.09 -9.56
C ALA A 95 15.87 1.53 -10.94
#